data_AF-A0A8S2S6I2-F1
#
_entry.id   AF-A0A8S2S6I2-F1
#
_cell.length_a   1.000
_cell.length_b   1.000
_cell.length_c   1.000
_cell.angle_alpha   90.00
_cell.angle_beta   90.00
_cell.angle_gamma   90.00
#
_symmetry.space_group_name_H-M   'P 1'
#
loop_
_entity.id
_entity.type
_entity.pdbx_description
1 polymer ?
#
loop_
_entity_poly.entity_id
_entity_poly.type
_entity_poly.pdbx_seq_one_letter_code
_entity_poly.pdbx_strand_id
1 'polypeptide(L)'
;QMGIGTIPDCVLKCLENHKDLSIASEMISDGVMNLIQKGVVTNRYKNFHPGITTCTFILGTKKLYDFVDDNPNVIVLDVGITNDPAE
;
A
#
# COMPACT_ATOMS: atom_id res chain seq x y z
N GLN A 1 3.31 -5.49 5.83
CA GLN A 1 4.17 -4.31 5.99
C GLN A 1 5.44 -4.46 5.17
N MET A 2 5.89 -3.37 4.53
CA MET A 2 7.19 -3.32 3.87
C MET A 2 7.75 -1.88 3.87
N GLY A 3 9.07 -1.72 3.90
CA GLY A 3 9.75 -0.41 3.84
C GLY A 3 10.09 0.04 2.41
N ILE A 4 11.05 0.97 2.28
CA ILE A 4 11.58 1.46 0.99
C ILE A 4 12.96 0.95 0.65
N GLY A 5 13.26 0.98 -0.65
CA GLY A 5 14.58 0.73 -1.20
C GLY A 5 14.64 -0.53 -2.05
N THR A 6 15.84 -0.83 -2.52
CA THR A 6 16.06 -1.87 -3.55
C THR A 6 15.54 -3.24 -3.16
N ILE A 7 15.69 -3.65 -1.89
CA ILE A 7 15.23 -4.97 -1.43
C ILE A 7 13.69 -5.03 -1.45
N PRO A 8 12.96 -4.13 -0.76
CA PRO A 8 11.51 -4.01 -0.87
C PRO A 8 10.97 -4.00 -2.31
N ASP A 9 11.57 -3.18 -3.18
CA ASP A 9 11.11 -3.05 -4.56
C ASP A 9 11.30 -4.35 -5.36
N CYS A 10 12.39 -5.08 -5.13
CA CYS A 10 12.60 -6.40 -5.72
C CYS A 10 11.57 -7.42 -5.23
N VAL A 11 11.23 -7.41 -3.94
CA VAL A 11 10.17 -8.28 -3.41
C VAL A 11 8.83 -7.98 -4.06
N LEU A 12 8.45 -6.70 -4.19
CA LEU A 12 7.18 -6.33 -4.86
C LEU A 12 7.12 -6.79 -6.31
N LYS A 13 8.23 -6.71 -7.05
CA LYS A 13 8.29 -7.24 -8.43
C LYS A 13 8.05 -8.75 -8.48
N CYS A 14 8.53 -9.49 -7.49
CA CYS A 14 8.26 -10.93 -7.39
C CYS A 14 6.80 -11.24 -7.05
N LEU A 15 6.06 -10.27 -6.50
CA LEU A 15 4.67 -10.44 -6.10
C LEU A 15 3.65 -10.21 -7.24
N GLU A 16 4.10 -9.81 -8.43
CA GLU A 16 3.21 -9.43 -9.55
C GLU A 16 2.27 -10.55 -10.04
N ASN A 17 2.59 -11.81 -9.77
CA ASN A 17 1.76 -12.96 -10.15
C ASN A 17 0.80 -13.42 -9.03
N HIS A 18 0.82 -12.77 -7.87
CA HIS A 18 -0.14 -13.02 -6.80
C HIS A 18 -1.47 -12.32 -7.08
N LYS A 19 -2.49 -12.68 -6.30
CA LYS A 19 -3.84 -12.12 -6.43
C LYS A 19 -4.38 -11.77 -5.06
N ASP A 20 -5.17 -10.70 -5.04
CA ASP A 20 -5.91 -10.24 -3.87
C ASP A 20 -5.06 -9.99 -2.62
N LEU A 21 -3.86 -9.46 -2.84
CA LEU A 21 -2.99 -9.01 -1.77
C LEU A 21 -3.61 -7.82 -1.04
N SER A 22 -3.26 -7.71 0.24
CA SER A 22 -3.65 -6.61 1.10
C SER A 22 -2.42 -5.85 1.60
N ILE A 23 -2.54 -4.53 1.67
CA ILE A 23 -1.52 -3.66 2.22
C ILE A 23 -1.96 -3.20 3.61
N ALA A 24 -1.15 -3.60 4.60
CA ALA A 24 -1.09 -3.04 5.93
C ALA A 24 0.36 -2.61 6.14
N SER A 25 0.60 -1.30 6.03
CA SER A 25 1.95 -0.74 6.04
C SER A 25 1.93 0.66 6.62
N GLU A 26 2.93 0.99 7.42
CA GLU A 26 3.21 2.36 7.86
C GLU A 26 3.45 3.28 6.66
N MET A 27 4.14 2.76 5.64
CA MET A 27 4.54 3.50 4.45
C MET A 27 4.12 2.81 3.16
N ILE A 28 3.70 3.58 2.16
CA ILE A 28 3.58 3.12 0.76
C ILE A 28 4.57 3.83 -0.18
N SER A 29 5.06 3.07 -1.17
CA SER A 29 6.02 3.50 -2.19
C SER A 29 5.49 3.26 -3.62
N ASP A 30 6.22 3.70 -4.65
CA ASP A 30 5.88 3.49 -6.06
C ASP A 30 5.64 2.02 -6.41
N GLY A 31 6.34 1.09 -5.76
CA GLY A 31 6.14 -0.33 -6.00
C GLY A 31 4.74 -0.81 -5.59
N VAL A 32 4.20 -0.29 -4.49
CA VAL A 32 2.84 -0.63 -4.03
C VAL A 32 1.81 -0.10 -5.00
N MET A 33 1.96 1.15 -5.47
CA MET A 33 1.13 1.74 -6.52
C MET A 33 1.09 0.83 -7.76
N ASN A 34 2.23 0.33 -8.22
CA ASN A 34 2.29 -0.55 -9.39
C ASN A 34 1.50 -1.85 -9.19
N LEU A 35 1.54 -2.45 -7.99
CA LEU A 35 0.75 -3.64 -7.69
C LEU A 35 -0.75 -3.37 -7.59
N ILE A 36 -1.15 -2.19 -7.09
CA ILE A 36 -2.55 -1.75 -7.07
C ILE A 36 -3.05 -1.58 -8.50
N GLN A 37 -2.30 -0.86 -9.36
CA GLN A 37 -2.66 -0.65 -10.77
C GLN A 37 -2.75 -1.94 -11.57
N LYS A 38 -1.93 -2.95 -11.24
CA LYS A 38 -1.99 -4.30 -11.84
C LYS A 38 -3.15 -5.16 -11.30
N GLY A 39 -3.91 -4.68 -10.31
CA GLY A 39 -4.97 -5.45 -9.65
C GLY A 39 -4.46 -6.60 -8.78
N VAL A 40 -3.16 -6.63 -8.48
CA VAL A 40 -2.53 -7.62 -7.61
C VAL A 40 -2.90 -7.33 -6.15
N VAL A 41 -2.83 -6.05 -5.77
CA VAL A 41 -3.33 -5.55 -4.48
C VAL A 41 -4.77 -5.10 -4.67
N THR A 42 -5.70 -5.75 -3.96
CA THR A 42 -7.12 -5.38 -3.98
C THR A 42 -7.67 -5.03 -2.62
N ASN A 43 -6.94 -5.35 -1.53
CA ASN A 43 -7.35 -5.09 -0.15
C ASN A 43 -8.73 -5.71 0.23
N ARG A 44 -9.31 -6.59 -0.60
CA ARG A 44 -10.69 -7.08 -0.42
C ARG A 44 -10.87 -7.98 0.80
N TYR A 45 -9.78 -8.56 1.30
CA TYR A 45 -9.77 -9.45 2.46
C TYR A 45 -9.28 -8.77 3.74
N LYS A 46 -9.10 -7.44 3.75
CA LYS A 46 -8.80 -6.71 4.98
C LYS A 46 -10.02 -6.72 5.90
N ASN A 47 -9.78 -6.90 7.19
CA ASN A 47 -10.82 -6.74 8.22
C ASN A 47 -11.14 -5.25 8.43
N PHE A 48 -10.11 -4.40 8.36
CA PHE A 48 -10.21 -2.96 8.53
C PHE A 48 -10.05 -2.24 7.17
N HIS A 49 -11.02 -1.39 6.82
CA HIS A 49 -11.16 -0.74 5.50
C HIS A 49 -10.99 -1.70 4.30
N PRO A 50 -11.93 -2.64 4.08
CA PRO A 50 -11.90 -3.54 2.93
C PRO A 50 -11.88 -2.78 1.60
N GLY A 51 -11.03 -3.20 0.68
CA GLY A 51 -10.87 -2.56 -0.64
C GLY A 51 -9.99 -1.32 -0.66
N ILE A 52 -9.57 -0.81 0.51
CA ILE A 52 -8.86 0.46 0.64
C ILE A 52 -7.42 0.22 1.11
N THR A 53 -6.49 0.93 0.48
CA THR A 53 -5.09 0.98 0.91
C THR A 53 -4.97 1.95 2.07
N THR A 54 -4.51 1.47 3.23
CA THR A 54 -4.27 2.31 4.41
C THR A 54 -2.77 2.45 4.65
N CYS A 55 -2.34 3.64 5.05
CA CYS A 55 -0.95 3.94 5.40
C CYS A 55 -0.85 5.12 6.37
N THR A 56 0.32 5.32 6.98
CA THR A 56 0.62 6.48 7.82
C THR A 56 1.23 7.62 7.03
N PHE A 57 2.09 7.29 6.07
CA PHE A 57 2.71 8.27 5.19
C PHE A 57 3.09 7.68 3.82
N ILE A 58 3.33 8.59 2.88
CA ILE A 58 3.55 8.29 1.46
C ILE A 58 4.88 8.91 1.07
N LEU A 59 5.79 8.11 0.49
CA LEU A 59 7.06 8.62 0.02
C LEU A 59 7.50 7.84 -1.23
N GLY A 60 7.80 8.60 -2.28
CA GLY A 60 8.10 8.04 -3.60
C GLY A 60 8.29 9.13 -4.64
N THR A 61 8.08 8.78 -5.92
CA THR A 61 8.18 9.73 -7.03
C THR A 61 6.91 10.58 -7.17
N LYS A 62 6.95 11.60 -8.03
CA LYS A 62 5.78 12.41 -8.40
C LYS A 62 4.59 11.56 -8.85
N LYS A 63 4.83 10.44 -9.54
CA LYS A 63 3.75 9.55 -10.01
C LYS A 63 2.94 8.97 -8.86
N LEU A 64 3.59 8.65 -7.75
CA LEU A 64 2.90 8.18 -6.55
C LEU A 64 2.01 9.27 -5.97
N TYR A 65 2.53 10.51 -5.87
CA TYR A 65 1.72 11.64 -5.40
C TYR A 65 0.53 11.92 -6.32
N ASP A 66 0.73 11.93 -7.64
CA ASP A 66 -0.34 12.10 -8.62
C ASP A 66 -1.38 10.95 -8.56
N PHE A 67 -0.96 9.74 -8.18
CA PHE A 67 -1.85 8.57 -8.06
C PHE A 67 -2.72 8.62 -6.80
N VAL A 68 -2.21 9.20 -5.70
CA VAL A 68 -2.95 9.27 -4.42
C VAL A 68 -3.78 10.54 -4.31
N ASP A 69 -3.48 11.57 -5.11
CA ASP A 69 -4.25 12.80 -5.19
C ASP A 69 -5.73 12.51 -5.52
N ASP A 70 -6.63 12.95 -4.63
CA ASP A 70 -8.08 12.70 -4.69
C ASP A 70 -8.51 11.23 -4.92
N ASN A 71 -7.67 10.26 -4.55
CA ASN A 71 -7.97 8.84 -4.77
C ASN A 71 -8.71 8.23 -3.57
N PRO A 72 -10.02 7.89 -3.68
CA PRO A 72 -10.79 7.36 -2.57
C PRO A 72 -10.36 5.95 -2.13
N ASN A 73 -9.51 5.29 -2.90
CA ASN A 73 -8.98 3.95 -2.58
C ASN A 73 -7.71 4.01 -1.73
N VAL A 74 -7.27 5.21 -1.31
CA VAL A 74 -6.11 5.42 -0.44
C VAL A 74 -6.52 6.31 0.74
N ILE A 75 -6.25 5.85 1.96
CA ILE A 75 -6.48 6.62 3.18
C ILE A 75 -5.18 6.71 3.97
N VAL A 76 -4.83 7.93 4.37
CA VAL A 76 -3.74 8.20 5.31
C VAL A 76 -4.34 8.32 6.71
N LEU A 77 -3.87 7.48 7.63
CA LEU A 77 -4.35 7.36 9.01
C LEU A 77 -3.26 7.77 10.00
N ASP A 78 -3.68 8.04 11.24
CA ASP A 78 -2.75 8.31 12.34
C ASP A 78 -1.88 7.08 12.62
N VAL A 79 -0.62 7.32 13.03
CA VAL A 79 0.34 6.25 13.34
C VAL A 79 -0.14 5.34 14.47
N GLY A 80 -0.91 5.87 15.42
CA GLY A 80 -1.50 5.10 16.50
C GLY A 80 -2.56 4.10 16.04
N ILE A 81 -3.04 4.19 14.80
CA ILE A 81 -3.95 3.22 14.19
C ILE A 81 -3.14 2.19 13.40
N THR A 82 -2.34 2.66 12.43
CA THR A 82 -1.63 1.79 11.47
C THR A 82 -0.49 0.97 12.07
N ASN A 83 0.01 1.38 13.24
CA ASN A 83 1.09 0.71 13.96
C ASN A 83 0.62 0.14 15.30
N ASP A 84 -0.69 0.04 15.52
CA ASP A 84 -1.25 -0.70 16.66
C ASP A 84 -1.11 -2.22 16.40
N PRO A 85 -0.40 -2.98 17.26
CA PRO A 85 -0.31 -4.43 17.12
C PRO A 85 -1.65 -5.18 17.25
N ALA A 86 -2.68 -4.53 17.78
CA ALA A 86 -4.01 -5.08 17.93
C ALA A 86 -4.91 -4.95 16.68
N GLU A 87 -4.45 -4.23 15.65
CA GLU A 87 -5.14 -4.06 14.35
C GLU A 87 -5.16 -5.35 13.49
#